data_AF-A0A1T5G515-F1
#
_entry.id   AF-A0A1T5G515-F1
#
_cell.length_a   1.000
_cell.length_b   1.000
_cell.length_c   1.000
_cell.angle_alpha   90.00
_cell.angle_beta   90.00
_cell.angle_gamma   90.00
#
_symmetry.space_group_name_H-M   'P 1'
#
loop_
_entity.id
_entity.type
_entity.pdbx_description
1 polymer ?
#
loop_
_entity_poly.entity_id
_entity_poly.type
_entity_poly.pdbx_seq_one_letter_code
_entity_poly.pdbx_strand_id
1 'polypeptide(L)'
;MSDTIKLVFDQVLELLDEKNQKTNELSAVKLAFEKLFLETTDCGYIDYDYDIAELVSTEQAAEYLGVSKPTIYKYLNNGLEYKIINNVKKIPRVALKLWSDPVTSFEMQRIHQEKNSRAQTLEEKLEVIQGRITEYEIEYGGEFEHLYGNKSDSLIDGLDEAVDVFDWKGYIVQKNALLKQIQAKKGTNA
;
A
#
# COMPACT_ATOMS: atom_id res chain seq x y z
N MET A 1 -22.49 16.20 2.11
CA MET A 1 -21.96 14.85 2.43
C MET A 1 -22.37 13.94 1.29
N SER A 2 -21.41 13.33 0.60
CA SER A 2 -21.69 12.40 -0.52
C SER A 2 -22.58 11.24 -0.03
N ASP A 3 -23.47 10.74 -0.89
CA ASP A 3 -24.33 9.59 -0.57
C ASP A 3 -23.51 8.34 -0.21
N THR A 4 -22.31 8.20 -0.77
CA THR A 4 -21.33 7.16 -0.41
C THR A 4 -20.87 7.28 1.04
N ILE A 5 -20.58 8.50 1.51
CA ILE A 5 -20.10 8.74 2.87
C ILE A 5 -21.18 8.40 3.89
N LYS A 6 -22.45 8.74 3.60
CA LYS A 6 -23.57 8.34 4.46
C LYS A 6 -23.72 6.83 4.53
N LEU A 7 -23.64 6.14 3.39
CA LEU A 7 -23.73 4.68 3.34
C LEU A 7 -22.64 4.01 4.18
N VAL A 8 -21.38 4.44 4.05
CA VAL A 8 -20.27 3.87 4.83
C VAL A 8 -20.40 4.22 6.32
N PHE A 9 -20.84 5.43 6.64
CA PHE A 9 -21.07 5.84 8.03
C PHE A 9 -22.19 5.03 8.69
N ASP A 10 -23.31 4.82 7.99
CA ASP A 10 -24.44 4.01 8.46
C ASP A 10 -24.02 2.54 8.63
N GLN A 11 -23.21 1.99 7.73
CA GLN A 11 -22.63 0.63 7.88
C GLN A 11 -21.71 0.52 9.11
N VAL A 12 -20.88 1.54 9.37
CA VAL A 12 -20.02 1.56 10.56
C VAL A 12 -20.87 1.62 11.83
N LEU A 13 -21.93 2.45 11.85
CA LEU A 13 -22.83 2.54 13.00
C LEU A 13 -23.61 1.24 13.24
N GLU A 14 -24.07 0.58 12.18
CA GLU A 14 -24.77 -0.70 12.27
C GLU A 14 -23.85 -1.82 12.80
N LEU A 15 -22.58 -1.82 12.40
CA LEU A 15 -21.57 -2.76 12.91
C LEU A 15 -21.11 -2.46 14.34
N LEU A 16 -21.40 -1.27 14.87
CA LEU A 16 -21.04 -0.85 16.25
C LEU A 16 -22.21 -0.99 17.23
N ASP A 17 -23.43 -1.28 16.77
CA ASP A 17 -24.61 -1.41 17.63
C ASP A 17 -24.51 -2.65 18.54
N GLU A 18 -24.85 -2.49 19.82
CA GLU A 18 -24.48 -3.37 20.94
C GLU A 18 -24.98 -4.83 20.81
N LYS A 19 -25.89 -5.10 19.88
CA LYS A 19 -26.56 -6.41 19.73
C LYS A 19 -25.72 -7.48 19.05
N ASN A 20 -24.57 -7.14 18.46
CA ASN A 20 -23.93 -8.02 17.51
C ASN A 20 -22.49 -8.45 17.88
N GLN A 21 -22.10 -8.29 19.15
CA GLN A 21 -20.83 -8.77 19.73
C GLN A 21 -20.57 -10.28 19.53
N LYS A 22 -20.10 -10.63 18.34
CA LYS A 22 -19.27 -11.81 18.05
C LYS A 22 -17.99 -11.29 17.43
N THR A 23 -16.87 -11.89 17.80
CA THR A 23 -15.50 -11.57 17.36
C THR A 23 -15.29 -11.53 15.82
N ASN A 24 -16.30 -11.91 15.02
CA ASN A 24 -16.36 -11.71 13.58
C ASN A 24 -16.60 -10.26 13.14
N GLU A 25 -17.08 -9.39 14.03
CA GLU A 25 -17.39 -8.01 13.67
C GLU A 25 -16.21 -7.06 13.74
N LEU A 26 -15.27 -7.26 14.66
CA LEU A 26 -14.17 -6.31 14.86
C LEU A 26 -13.31 -6.13 13.60
N SER A 27 -13.07 -7.22 12.86
CA SER A 27 -12.39 -7.18 11.56
C SER A 27 -13.17 -6.33 10.55
N ALA A 28 -14.48 -6.53 10.45
CA ALA A 28 -15.34 -5.78 9.54
C ALA A 28 -15.43 -4.30 9.92
N VAL A 29 -15.62 -3.99 11.21
CA VAL A 29 -15.61 -2.62 11.76
C VAL A 29 -14.29 -1.93 11.43
N LYS A 30 -13.16 -2.59 11.69
CA LYS A 30 -11.83 -2.03 11.39
C LYS A 30 -11.72 -1.70 9.91
N LEU A 31 -12.06 -2.63 9.03
CA LEU A 31 -11.96 -2.42 7.58
C LEU A 31 -12.90 -1.28 7.11
N ALA A 32 -14.13 -1.23 7.64
CA ALA A 32 -15.08 -0.17 7.32
C ALA A 32 -14.58 1.20 7.81
N PHE A 33 -13.99 1.26 9.00
CA PHE A 33 -13.41 2.50 9.55
C PHE A 33 -12.20 2.99 8.73
N GLU A 34 -11.34 2.07 8.26
CA GLU A 34 -10.24 2.40 7.36
C GLU A 34 -10.74 3.02 6.06
N LYS A 35 -11.79 2.44 5.46
CA LYS A 35 -12.41 2.97 4.25
C LYS A 35 -13.04 4.35 4.49
N LEU A 36 -13.81 4.49 5.57
CA LEU A 36 -14.40 5.76 5.95
C LEU A 36 -13.34 6.84 6.12
N PHE A 37 -12.24 6.54 6.81
CA PHE A 37 -11.14 7.48 6.99
C PHE A 37 -10.56 7.91 5.64
N LEU A 38 -10.31 6.96 4.74
CA LEU A 38 -9.82 7.30 3.41
C LEU A 38 -10.84 8.12 2.59
N GLU A 39 -12.12 7.83 2.67
CA GLU A 39 -13.15 8.54 1.91
C GLU A 39 -13.46 9.95 2.44
N THR A 40 -13.24 10.20 3.73
CA THR A 40 -13.64 11.44 4.40
C THR A 40 -12.50 12.40 4.70
N THR A 41 -11.25 11.93 4.60
CA THR A 41 -10.06 12.73 4.89
C THR A 41 -9.12 12.74 3.69
N ASP A 42 -8.35 13.82 3.55
CA ASP A 42 -7.25 13.90 2.56
C ASP A 42 -5.89 13.58 3.20
N CYS A 43 -5.77 13.75 4.52
CA CYS A 43 -4.53 13.57 5.28
C CYS A 43 -4.80 13.11 6.73
N GLY A 44 -3.75 12.61 7.39
CA GLY A 44 -3.79 12.10 8.75
C GLY A 44 -3.44 10.62 8.84
N TYR A 45 -3.60 10.03 10.03
CA TYR A 45 -3.42 8.60 10.25
C TYR A 45 -4.40 8.10 11.31
N ILE A 46 -4.69 6.80 11.27
CA ILE A 46 -5.38 6.09 12.35
C ILE A 46 -4.31 5.28 13.08
N ASP A 47 -4.23 5.46 14.40
CA ASP A 47 -3.42 4.61 15.25
C ASP A 47 -4.32 3.64 16.01
N TYR A 48 -4.16 2.36 15.72
CA TYR A 48 -4.82 1.30 16.47
C TYR A 48 -3.91 0.86 17.61
N ASP A 49 -4.40 1.00 18.83
CA ASP A 49 -3.77 0.39 20.00
C ASP A 49 -4.31 -1.02 20.21
N TYR A 50 -3.41 -1.98 20.44
CA TYR A 50 -3.77 -3.39 20.60
C TYR A 50 -3.29 -3.89 21.95
N ASP A 51 -4.14 -4.66 22.63
CA ASP A 51 -3.68 -5.46 23.76
C ASP A 51 -2.58 -6.42 23.29
N ILE A 52 -1.50 -6.52 24.06
CA ILE A 52 -0.37 -7.42 23.80
C ILE A 52 -0.85 -8.88 23.68
N ALA A 53 -1.91 -9.27 24.40
CA ALA A 53 -2.52 -10.61 24.30
C ALA A 53 -3.08 -10.92 22.90
N GLU A 54 -3.48 -9.89 22.14
CA GLU A 54 -4.00 -10.00 20.78
C GLU A 54 -2.91 -9.93 19.70
N LEU A 55 -1.65 -9.80 20.11
CA LEU A 55 -0.49 -9.72 19.22
C LEU A 55 0.24 -11.07 19.15
N VAL A 56 0.50 -11.55 17.93
CA VAL A 56 1.19 -12.82 17.69
C VAL A 56 2.53 -12.62 16.99
N SER A 57 3.44 -13.59 17.12
CA SER A 57 4.72 -13.55 16.39
C SER A 57 4.55 -13.89 14.90
N THR A 58 5.59 -13.63 14.12
CA THR A 58 5.65 -14.04 12.70
C THR A 58 5.52 -15.54 12.50
N GLU A 59 6.01 -16.36 13.45
CA GLU A 59 5.91 -17.81 13.43
C GLU A 59 4.46 -18.25 13.64
N GLN A 60 3.79 -17.69 14.65
CA GLN A 60 2.38 -17.97 14.93
C GLN A 60 1.47 -17.51 13.79
N ALA A 61 1.79 -16.38 13.15
CA ALA A 61 1.08 -15.90 11.97
C ALA A 61 1.27 -16.83 10.76
N ALA A 62 2.48 -17.33 10.54
CA ALA A 62 2.79 -18.29 9.48
C ALA A 62 2.00 -19.58 9.65
N GLU A 63 1.96 -20.10 10.89
CA GLU A 63 1.15 -21.27 11.25
C GLU A 63 -0.36 -21.01 11.03
N TYR A 64 -0.87 -19.87 11.51
CA TYR A 64 -2.29 -19.50 11.36
C TYR A 64 -2.73 -19.42 9.90
N LEU A 65 -1.90 -18.84 9.03
CA LEU A 65 -2.20 -18.68 7.60
C LEU A 65 -1.80 -19.90 6.75
N GLY A 66 -1.13 -20.91 7.33
CA GLY A 66 -0.64 -22.07 6.59
C GLY A 66 0.44 -21.73 5.55
N VAL A 67 1.27 -20.72 5.82
CA VAL A 67 2.32 -20.24 4.91
C VAL A 67 3.70 -20.26 5.56
N SER A 68 4.74 -20.00 4.77
CA SER A 68 6.10 -19.87 5.28
C SER A 68 6.34 -18.54 6.00
N LYS A 69 7.28 -18.50 6.94
CA LYS A 69 7.71 -17.25 7.60
C LYS A 69 8.22 -16.18 6.60
N PRO A 70 9.00 -16.50 5.55
CA PRO A 70 9.32 -15.55 4.48
C PRO A 70 8.08 -14.96 3.79
N THR A 71 7.02 -15.76 3.59
CA THR A 71 5.76 -15.27 3.03
C THR A 71 5.11 -14.23 3.93
N ILE A 72 5.16 -14.40 5.25
CA ILE A 72 4.67 -13.39 6.20
C ILE A 72 5.40 -12.06 6.01
N TYR A 73 6.73 -12.05 5.85
CA TYR A 73 7.45 -10.80 5.59
C TYR A 73 7.02 -10.12 4.29
N LYS A 74 6.71 -10.89 3.24
CA LYS A 74 6.11 -10.33 2.02
C LYS A 74 4.75 -9.69 2.31
N TYR A 75 3.90 -10.34 3.10
CA TYR A 75 2.60 -9.76 3.50
C TYR A 75 2.77 -8.48 4.31
N LEU A 76 3.73 -8.42 5.24
CA LEU A 76 4.02 -7.20 6.02
C LEU A 76 4.40 -6.03 5.10
N ASN A 77 5.22 -6.30 4.08
CA ASN A 77 5.60 -5.29 3.10
C ASN A 77 4.45 -4.87 2.18
N ASN A 78 3.41 -5.70 2.06
CA ASN A 78 2.24 -5.46 1.22
C ASN A 78 1.03 -4.95 2.00
N GLY A 79 1.17 -4.61 3.28
CA GLY A 79 0.09 -4.00 4.06
C GLY A 79 -0.53 -4.85 5.16
N LEU A 80 0.03 -6.04 5.45
CA LEU A 80 -0.33 -6.77 6.66
C LEU A 80 0.19 -5.99 7.87
N GLU A 81 -0.74 -5.52 8.69
CA GLU A 81 -0.45 -4.65 9.82
C GLU A 81 0.41 -5.33 10.88
N TYR A 82 1.32 -4.57 11.50
CA TYR A 82 2.12 -5.03 12.62
C TYR A 82 2.44 -3.89 13.58
N LYS A 83 2.79 -4.26 14.82
CA LYS A 83 3.39 -3.39 15.84
C LYS A 83 4.79 -3.87 16.17
N ILE A 84 5.67 -2.96 16.56
CA ILE A 84 7.00 -3.29 17.05
C ILE A 84 6.93 -3.31 18.57
N ILE A 85 7.09 -4.49 19.17
CA ILE A 85 7.12 -4.67 20.62
C ILE A 85 8.48 -5.25 20.97
N ASN A 86 9.25 -4.55 21.81
CA ASN A 86 10.62 -4.93 22.18
C ASN A 86 11.51 -5.25 20.96
N ASN A 87 11.48 -4.39 19.94
CA ASN A 87 12.20 -4.57 18.66
C ASN A 87 11.78 -5.79 17.82
N VAL A 88 10.66 -6.45 18.14
CA VAL A 88 10.13 -7.59 17.40
C VAL A 88 8.81 -7.21 16.74
N LYS A 89 8.65 -7.54 15.45
CA LYS A 89 7.37 -7.38 14.74
C LYS A 89 6.35 -8.37 15.29
N LYS A 90 5.21 -7.84 15.71
CA LYS A 90 4.06 -8.58 16.20
C LYS A 90 2.82 -8.21 15.40
N ILE A 91 2.02 -9.21 15.06
CA ILE A 91 0.90 -9.06 14.13
C ILE A 91 -0.40 -9.17 14.94
N PRO A 92 -1.33 -8.20 14.85
CA PRO A 92 -2.63 -8.32 15.48
C PRO A 92 -3.44 -9.49 14.93
N ARG A 93 -4.11 -10.27 15.78
CA ARG A 93 -5.00 -11.37 15.34
C ARG A 93 -6.10 -10.89 14.41
N VAL A 94 -6.65 -9.69 14.65
CA VAL A 94 -7.66 -9.08 13.77
C VAL A 94 -7.14 -8.85 12.35
N ALA A 95 -5.86 -8.49 12.20
CA ALA A 95 -5.22 -8.31 10.91
C ALA A 95 -5.02 -9.65 10.20
N LEU A 96 -4.60 -10.71 10.91
CA LEU A 96 -4.50 -12.06 10.33
C LEU A 96 -5.85 -12.60 9.87
N LYS A 97 -6.92 -12.32 10.63
CA LYS A 97 -8.27 -12.70 10.26
C LYS A 97 -8.72 -12.03 8.96
N LEU A 98 -8.49 -10.72 8.83
CA LEU A 98 -8.73 -10.00 7.58
C LEU A 98 -7.82 -10.49 6.44
N TRP A 99 -6.60 -10.92 6.74
CA TRP A 99 -5.68 -11.41 5.71
C TRP A 99 -6.00 -12.83 5.23
N SER A 100 -6.68 -13.62 6.06
CA SER A 100 -7.03 -15.01 5.72
C SER A 100 -8.09 -15.14 4.63
N ASP A 101 -8.90 -14.10 4.41
CA ASP A 101 -9.84 -14.04 3.29
C ASP A 101 -9.24 -13.24 2.12
N PRO A 102 -9.22 -13.80 0.89
CA PRO A 102 -8.63 -13.13 -0.27
C PRO A 102 -9.26 -11.76 -0.59
N VAL A 103 -10.57 -11.61 -0.41
CA VAL A 103 -11.27 -10.35 -0.71
C VAL A 103 -10.82 -9.27 0.27
N THR A 104 -10.85 -9.55 1.57
CA THR A 104 -10.42 -8.57 2.57
C THR A 104 -8.91 -8.33 2.54
N SER A 105 -8.08 -9.33 2.22
CA SER A 105 -6.62 -9.13 2.07
C SER A 105 -6.27 -8.23 0.88
N PHE A 106 -7.01 -8.33 -0.24
CA PHE A 106 -6.84 -7.42 -1.37
C PHE A 106 -7.25 -5.99 -1.00
N GLU A 107 -8.36 -5.83 -0.28
CA GLU A 107 -8.77 -4.51 0.23
C GLU A 107 -7.73 -3.91 1.18
N MET A 108 -7.15 -4.70 2.08
CA MET A 108 -6.08 -4.22 2.96
C MET A 108 -4.84 -3.76 2.17
N GLN A 109 -4.47 -4.50 1.12
CA GLN A 109 -3.37 -4.10 0.23
C GLN A 109 -3.68 -2.77 -0.46
N ARG A 110 -4.89 -2.60 -1.00
CA ARG A 110 -5.34 -1.33 -1.61
C ARG A 110 -5.26 -0.18 -0.62
N ILE A 111 -5.81 -0.35 0.59
CA ILE A 111 -5.78 0.64 1.67
C ILE A 111 -4.35 1.03 2.02
N HIS A 112 -3.45 0.04 2.12
CA HIS A 112 -2.04 0.30 2.39
C HIS A 112 -1.40 1.17 1.29
N GLN A 113 -1.64 0.85 0.02
CA GLN A 113 -1.12 1.65 -1.10
C GLN A 113 -1.70 3.07 -1.11
N GLU A 114 -2.99 3.23 -0.81
CA GLU A 114 -3.62 4.55 -0.73
C GLU A 114 -3.05 5.39 0.41
N LYS A 115 -2.84 4.80 1.59
CA LYS A 115 -2.18 5.46 2.71
C LYS A 115 -0.75 5.87 2.37
N ASN A 116 0.02 4.99 1.73
CA ASN A 116 1.37 5.32 1.27
C ASN A 116 1.35 6.50 0.29
N SER A 117 0.43 6.50 -0.68
CA SER A 117 0.28 7.59 -1.64
C SER A 117 -0.06 8.93 -0.98
N ARG A 118 -0.81 8.93 0.14
CA ARG A 118 -1.13 10.13 0.92
C ARG A 118 0.02 10.60 1.80
N ALA A 119 0.74 9.66 2.41
CA ALA A 119 1.82 9.96 3.35
C ALA A 119 3.11 10.38 2.64
N GLN A 120 3.33 9.94 1.40
CA GLN A 120 4.53 10.28 0.66
C GLN A 120 4.52 11.74 0.20
N THR A 121 5.51 12.49 0.66
CA THR A 121 5.95 13.74 0.03
C THR A 121 6.29 13.51 -1.43
N LEU A 122 6.30 14.57 -2.24
CA LEU A 122 6.67 14.44 -3.65
C LEU A 122 8.11 13.91 -3.79
N GLU A 123 8.97 14.25 -2.83
CA GLU A 123 10.34 13.82 -2.70
C GLU A 123 10.45 12.31 -2.37
N GLU A 124 9.64 11.78 -1.46
CA GLU A 124 9.62 10.34 -1.17
C GLU A 124 9.03 9.53 -2.33
N LYS A 125 8.02 10.07 -3.04
CA LYS A 125 7.52 9.46 -4.29
C LYS A 125 8.63 9.38 -5.33
N LEU A 126 9.43 10.44 -5.45
CA LEU A 126 10.55 10.51 -6.38
C LEU A 126 11.62 9.47 -6.02
N GLU A 127 11.91 9.26 -4.74
CA GLU A 127 12.90 8.26 -4.27
C GLU A 127 12.47 6.83 -4.64
N VAL A 128 11.21 6.46 -4.41
CA VAL A 128 10.68 5.13 -4.78
C VAL A 128 10.75 4.89 -6.28
N ILE A 129 10.34 5.88 -7.08
CA ILE A 129 10.39 5.78 -8.55
C ILE A 129 11.85 5.70 -9.03
N GLN A 130 12.75 6.48 -8.44
CA GLN A 130 14.17 6.42 -8.74
C GLN A 130 14.75 5.04 -8.41
N GLY A 131 14.35 4.43 -7.29
CA GLY A 131 14.73 3.05 -6.95
C GLY A 131 14.34 2.05 -8.03
N ARG A 132 13.11 2.11 -8.53
CA ARG A 132 12.63 1.25 -9.63
C ARG A 132 13.38 1.49 -10.94
N ILE A 133 13.66 2.74 -11.29
CA ILE A 133 14.48 3.07 -12.46
C ILE A 133 15.88 2.45 -12.33
N THR A 134 16.51 2.59 -11.15
CA THR A 134 17.84 2.02 -10.90
C THR A 134 17.83 0.49 -10.98
N GLU A 135 16.77 -0.18 -10.54
CA GLU A 135 16.61 -1.63 -10.69
C GLU A 135 16.66 -2.04 -12.18
N TYR A 136 15.91 -1.36 -13.05
CA TYR A 136 15.98 -1.59 -14.50
C TYR A 136 17.34 -1.22 -15.10
N GLU A 137 17.95 -0.13 -14.69
CA GLU A 137 19.28 0.28 -15.21
C GLU A 137 20.37 -0.76 -14.89
N ILE A 138 20.29 -1.39 -13.72
CA ILE A 138 21.17 -2.48 -13.32
C ILE A 138 20.88 -3.74 -14.14
N GLU A 139 19.59 -4.10 -14.29
CA GLU A 139 19.16 -5.30 -15.02
C GLU A 139 19.53 -5.24 -16.51
N TYR A 140 19.29 -4.09 -17.15
CA TYR A 140 19.51 -3.88 -18.59
C TYR A 140 20.87 -3.27 -18.92
N GLY A 141 21.67 -2.93 -17.90
CA GLY A 141 23.08 -2.53 -18.04
C GLY A 141 23.30 -1.13 -18.62
N GLY A 142 22.36 -0.20 -18.44
CA GLY A 142 22.48 1.17 -18.94
C GLY A 142 21.24 2.02 -18.64
N GLU A 143 21.31 3.31 -18.97
CA GLU A 143 20.19 4.25 -18.80
C GLU A 143 19.14 4.10 -19.90
N PHE A 144 17.86 4.34 -19.57
CA PHE A 144 16.73 4.19 -20.51
C PHE A 144 16.95 4.98 -21.81
N GLU A 145 17.36 6.24 -21.67
CA GLU A 145 17.54 7.16 -22.81
C GLU A 145 18.63 6.66 -23.78
N HIS A 146 19.69 6.05 -23.26
CA HIS A 146 20.76 5.50 -24.07
C HIS A 146 20.35 4.22 -24.81
N LEU A 147 19.59 3.34 -24.14
CA LEU A 147 19.23 2.03 -24.67
C LEU A 147 17.99 2.09 -25.58
N TYR A 148 16.99 2.87 -25.19
CA TYR A 148 15.64 2.84 -25.77
C TYR A 148 15.11 4.23 -26.17
N GLY A 149 15.75 5.34 -25.76
CA GLY A 149 15.27 6.71 -26.02
C GLY A 149 15.09 7.08 -27.51
N ASN A 150 15.83 6.43 -28.41
CA ASN A 150 15.73 6.62 -29.86
C ASN A 150 14.80 5.63 -30.56
N LYS A 151 14.22 4.66 -29.84
CA LYS A 151 13.32 3.66 -30.41
C LYS A 151 11.87 4.17 -30.35
N SER A 152 11.13 4.00 -31.44
CA SER A 152 9.68 4.23 -31.43
C SER A 152 8.96 3.14 -30.64
N ASP A 153 7.77 3.43 -30.13
CA ASP A 153 6.95 2.48 -29.37
C ASP A 153 6.66 1.19 -30.17
N SER A 154 6.45 1.29 -31.48
CA SER A 154 6.28 0.10 -32.36
C SER A 154 7.53 -0.77 -32.48
N LEU A 155 8.73 -0.21 -32.24
CA LEU A 155 9.98 -0.98 -32.22
C LEU A 155 10.23 -1.60 -30.84
N ILE A 156 9.75 -0.96 -29.78
CA ILE A 156 9.80 -1.49 -28.41
C ILE A 156 8.83 -2.65 -28.27
N ASP A 157 7.63 -2.54 -28.84
CA ASP A 157 6.59 -3.59 -28.84
C ASP A 157 7.05 -4.90 -29.51
N GLY A 158 8.05 -4.82 -30.39
CA GLY A 158 8.66 -5.97 -31.04
C GLY A 158 9.82 -6.61 -30.26
N LEU A 159 10.17 -6.11 -29.07
CA LEU A 159 11.20 -6.69 -28.21
C LEU A 159 10.61 -7.79 -27.33
N ASP A 160 11.43 -8.79 -26.99
CA ASP A 160 11.00 -9.86 -26.07
C ASP A 160 10.73 -9.29 -24.66
N GLU A 161 11.46 -8.24 -24.28
CA GLU A 161 11.33 -7.48 -23.03
C GLU A 161 10.37 -6.28 -23.11
N ALA A 162 9.50 -6.19 -24.12
CA ALA A 162 8.66 -5.01 -24.37
C ALA A 162 7.90 -4.50 -23.12
N VAL A 163 7.36 -5.42 -22.32
CA VAL A 163 6.61 -5.10 -21.08
C VAL A 163 7.49 -4.33 -20.10
N ASP A 164 8.68 -4.83 -19.81
CA ASP A 164 9.61 -4.23 -18.86
C ASP A 164 10.09 -2.86 -19.37
N VAL A 165 10.35 -2.74 -20.67
CA VAL A 165 10.75 -1.47 -21.29
C VAL A 165 9.62 -0.44 -21.23
N PHE A 166 8.36 -0.84 -21.42
CA PHE A 166 7.21 0.06 -21.26
C PHE A 166 6.97 0.46 -19.81
N ASP A 167 7.10 -0.45 -18.86
CA ASP A 167 7.01 -0.14 -17.43
C ASP A 167 8.11 0.83 -17.01
N TRP A 168 9.34 0.61 -17.46
CA TRP A 168 10.47 1.50 -17.23
C TRP A 168 10.22 2.89 -17.84
N LYS A 169 9.76 2.97 -19.09
CA LYS A 169 9.33 4.24 -19.72
C LYS A 169 8.26 4.94 -18.89
N GLY A 170 7.31 4.18 -18.34
CA GLY A 170 6.28 4.66 -17.41
C GLY A 170 6.86 5.32 -16.17
N TYR A 171 7.86 4.69 -15.54
CA TYR A 171 8.57 5.27 -14.39
C TYR A 171 9.33 6.56 -14.75
N ILE A 172 9.96 6.65 -15.93
CA ILE A 172 10.62 7.88 -16.40
C ILE A 172 9.61 9.03 -16.55
N VAL A 173 8.45 8.76 -17.14
CA VAL A 173 7.38 9.76 -17.29
C VAL A 173 6.88 10.24 -15.91
N GLN A 174 6.67 9.32 -14.98
CA GLN A 174 6.22 9.66 -13.62
C GLN A 174 7.28 10.47 -12.86
N LYS A 175 8.56 10.11 -12.94
CA LYS A 175 9.69 10.89 -12.39
C LYS A 175 9.67 12.33 -12.89
N ASN A 176 9.53 12.52 -14.20
CA ASN A 176 9.50 13.85 -14.83
C ASN A 176 8.27 14.66 -14.38
N ALA A 177 7.11 14.02 -14.23
CA ALA A 177 5.91 14.67 -13.72
C ALA A 177 6.07 15.12 -12.25
N LEU A 178 6.67 14.28 -11.40
CA LEU A 178 6.95 14.63 -10.00
C LEU A 178 7.95 15.78 -9.88
N LEU A 179 9.03 15.77 -10.67
CA LEU A 179 10.00 16.87 -10.69
C LEU A 179 9.36 18.21 -11.04
N LYS A 180 8.43 18.23 -12.02
CA LYS A 180 7.64 19.42 -12.36
C LYS A 180 6.77 19.89 -11.20
N GLN A 181 6.11 18.97 -10.49
CA GLN A 181 5.27 19.31 -9.33
C GLN A 181 6.10 19.87 -8.16
N ILE A 182 7.29 19.30 -7.91
CA ILE A 182 8.23 19.78 -6.89
C ILE A 182 8.69 21.21 -7.22
N GLN A 183 9.07 21.46 -8.48
CA GLN A 183 9.49 22.79 -8.95
C GLN A 183 8.36 23.82 -8.82
N ALA A 184 7.12 23.45 -9.18
CA ALA A 184 5.94 24.32 -9.03
C ALA A 184 5.67 24.66 -7.55
N LYS A 185 5.74 23.69 -6.64
CA LYS A 185 5.60 23.95 -5.19
C LYS A 185 6.68 24.88 -4.65
N LYS A 186 7.93 24.75 -5.11
CA LYS A 186 9.03 25.62 -4.68
C LYS A 186 8.91 27.05 -5.23
N GLY A 187 8.40 27.22 -6.45
CA GLY A 187 8.17 28.55 -7.05
C GLY A 187 6.94 29.29 -6.53
N THR A 188 6.00 28.61 -5.87
CA THR A 188 4.79 29.23 -5.28
C THR A 188 5.03 29.73 -3.85
N ASN A 189 6.11 29.29 -3.20
CA ASN A 189 6.52 29.67 -1.85
C ASN A 189 7.67 30.70 -1.82
N ALA A 190 7.97 31.34 -2.96
CA ALA A 190 8.97 32.40 -3.12
C ALA A 190 8.28 33.72 -3.46
#